data_AF-A0A0A8TDQ9-F1
#
_entry.id   AF-A0A0A8TDQ9-F1
#
_cell.length_a   1.000
_cell.length_b   1.000
_cell.length_c   1.000
_cell.angle_alpha   90.00
_cell.angle_beta   90.00
_cell.angle_gamma   90.00
#
_symmetry.space_group_name_H-M   'P 1'
#
loop_
_entity.id
_entity.type
_entity.pdbx_description
1 polymer ?
#
loop_
_entity_poly.entity_id
_entity_poly.type
_entity_poly.pdbx_seq_one_letter_code
_entity_poly.pdbx_strand_id
1 'polypeptide(L)'
;MAKGFTRAELQAFRHQTVPDLLPEPLRLLFVGINPSLWSAGVGVHFAHPGNRFYPALAAAGITSHVIDASHGYPPEGLSELERGGVGISNLAREATTKADELDNQQFVDGLARIREMVRRYHPKVVAFLGIGAYRVATGDRHAKVGEQALRLDWGDGTGSSAHVFALPNPSGLNAHETVESLGRDYREAAEAAGVPLFH
;
A
#
# COMPACT_ATOMS: atom_id res chain seq x y z
N MET A 1 7.38 27.30 -8.70
CA MET A 1 7.76 25.87 -8.79
C MET A 1 8.26 25.46 -7.42
N ALA A 2 7.55 24.56 -6.72
CA ALA A 2 8.05 24.03 -5.46
C ALA A 2 9.34 23.22 -5.77
N LYS A 3 10.45 23.57 -5.11
CA LYS A 3 11.74 22.90 -5.32
C LYS A 3 11.61 21.47 -4.80
N GLY A 4 11.66 20.49 -5.71
CA GLY A 4 11.80 19.08 -5.32
C GLY A 4 13.13 18.83 -4.62
N PHE A 5 13.25 17.69 -3.94
CA PHE A 5 14.50 17.30 -3.31
C PHE A 5 15.65 17.17 -4.32
N THR A 6 16.82 17.64 -3.94
CA THR A 6 18.07 17.29 -4.60
C THR A 6 18.40 15.81 -4.36
N ARG A 7 19.28 15.24 -5.19
CA ARG A 7 19.76 13.86 -5.00
C ARG A 7 20.41 13.66 -3.63
N ALA A 8 21.15 14.65 -3.13
CA ALA A 8 21.82 14.58 -1.84
C ALA A 8 20.81 14.54 -0.68
N GLU A 9 19.78 15.38 -0.72
CA GLU A 9 18.70 15.39 0.27
C GLU A 9 17.94 14.06 0.27
N LEU A 10 17.62 13.50 -0.91
CA LEU A 10 16.97 12.18 -0.98
C LEU A 10 17.79 11.07 -0.31
N GLN A 11 19.11 11.08 -0.49
CA GLN A 11 19.96 10.06 0.14
C GLN A 11 19.99 10.16 1.67
N ALA A 12 19.72 11.33 2.26
CA ALA A 12 19.62 11.48 3.70
C ALA A 12 18.40 10.73 4.31
N PHE A 13 17.41 10.38 3.48
CA PHE A 13 16.23 9.62 3.89
C PHE A 13 16.38 8.10 3.74
N ARG A 14 17.55 7.61 3.32
CA ARG A 14 17.83 6.17 3.24
C ARG A 14 17.72 5.54 4.63
N HIS A 15 17.15 4.35 4.71
CA HIS A 15 16.88 3.61 5.97
C HIS A 15 15.89 4.29 6.93
N GLN A 16 15.31 5.45 6.56
CA GLN A 16 14.20 6.02 7.31
C GLN A 16 12.91 5.25 7.03
N THR A 17 11.97 5.36 7.96
CA THR A 17 10.67 4.69 7.89
C THR A 17 9.55 5.70 7.68
N VAL A 18 8.46 5.28 7.06
CA VAL A 18 7.21 6.05 7.00
C VAL A 18 6.23 5.46 8.01
N PRO A 19 5.58 6.28 8.87
CA PRO A 19 4.55 5.80 9.79
C PRO A 19 3.36 5.20 9.04
N ASP A 20 2.87 4.05 9.50
CA ASP A 20 1.71 3.40 8.90
C ASP A 20 0.44 4.28 9.08
N LEU A 21 -0.40 4.34 8.05
CA LEU A 21 -1.72 4.95 8.11
C LEU A 21 -2.75 3.86 8.48
N LEU A 22 -3.33 3.93 9.67
CA LEU A 22 -4.22 2.89 10.22
C LEU A 22 -5.48 3.52 10.83
N PRO A 23 -6.47 3.92 10.01
CA PRO A 23 -7.72 4.47 10.52
C PRO A 23 -8.57 3.41 11.24
N GLU A 24 -9.44 3.87 12.13
CA GLU A 24 -10.45 3.03 12.80
C GLU A 24 -11.87 3.50 12.41
N PRO A 25 -12.70 2.64 11.77
CA PRO A 25 -12.45 1.24 11.43
C PRO A 25 -11.51 1.08 10.23
N LEU A 26 -10.64 0.06 10.26
CA LEU A 26 -9.82 -0.34 9.12
C LEU A 26 -10.61 -1.35 8.25
N ARG A 27 -10.89 -1.00 6.99
CA ARG A 27 -11.61 -1.86 6.03
C ARG A 27 -10.65 -2.51 5.05
N LEU A 28 -9.81 -1.68 4.42
CA LEU A 28 -8.85 -2.05 3.40
C LEU A 28 -7.45 -1.60 3.82
N LEU A 29 -6.51 -2.53 3.90
CA LEU A 29 -5.10 -2.22 4.13
C LEU A 29 -4.31 -2.44 2.85
N PHE A 30 -3.83 -1.35 2.24
CA PHE A 30 -2.83 -1.45 1.18
C PHE A 30 -1.44 -1.68 1.77
N VAL A 31 -0.69 -2.61 1.20
CA VAL A 31 0.67 -2.93 1.63
C VAL A 31 1.63 -2.80 0.45
N GLY A 32 2.41 -1.73 0.43
CA GLY A 32 3.48 -1.55 -0.55
C GLY A 32 4.68 -2.45 -0.29
N ILE A 33 5.68 -2.39 -1.17
CA ILE A 33 6.94 -3.12 -0.99
C ILE A 33 7.76 -2.46 0.12
N ASN A 34 8.15 -1.20 -0.10
CA ASN A 34 8.88 -0.36 0.85
C ASN A 34 8.73 1.12 0.46
N PRO A 35 9.00 2.07 1.38
CA PRO A 35 9.00 3.48 1.05
C PRO A 35 10.07 3.84 0.01
N SER A 36 9.73 4.76 -0.89
CA SER A 36 10.77 5.47 -1.65
C SER A 36 11.49 6.48 -0.74
N LEU A 37 12.69 6.91 -1.13
CA LEU A 37 13.40 8.01 -0.44
C LEU A 37 12.54 9.29 -0.37
N TRP A 38 11.73 9.56 -1.41
CA TRP A 38 10.80 10.69 -1.42
C TRP A 38 9.70 10.52 -0.36
N SER A 39 9.10 9.33 -0.31
CA SER A 39 8.07 8.98 0.69
C SER A 39 8.58 9.12 2.11
N ALA A 40 9.81 8.69 2.38
CA ALA A 40 10.45 8.91 3.67
C ALA A 40 10.70 10.40 3.95
N GLY A 41 11.15 11.15 2.94
CA GLY A 41 11.42 12.58 3.09
C GLY A 41 10.20 13.45 3.43
N VAL A 42 9.01 13.06 2.95
CA VAL A 42 7.75 13.78 3.27
C VAL A 42 6.88 13.07 4.31
N GLY A 43 7.33 11.91 4.80
CA GLY A 43 6.61 11.12 5.81
C GLY A 43 5.29 10.52 5.32
N VAL A 44 5.13 10.27 4.01
CA VAL A 44 3.87 9.78 3.41
C VAL A 44 4.10 8.67 2.40
N HIS A 45 3.25 7.64 2.47
CA HIS A 45 3.29 6.51 1.55
C HIS A 45 3.05 6.94 0.10
N PHE A 46 3.76 6.30 -0.84
CA PHE A 46 3.60 6.49 -2.29
C PHE A 46 3.73 7.93 -2.81
N ALA A 47 4.30 8.85 -2.03
CA ALA A 47 4.41 10.27 -2.37
C ALA A 47 5.29 10.64 -3.58
N HIS A 48 6.06 9.71 -4.15
CA HIS A 48 6.91 10.03 -5.30
C HIS A 48 6.03 10.46 -6.49
N PRO A 49 6.30 11.61 -7.17
CA PRO A 49 5.40 12.16 -8.21
C PRO A 49 5.11 11.21 -9.38
N GLY A 50 6.04 10.31 -9.70
CA GLY A 50 5.85 9.28 -10.73
C GLY A 50 5.08 8.03 -10.27
N ASN A 51 4.62 7.97 -9.03
CA ASN A 51 3.86 6.84 -8.50
C ASN A 51 2.36 7.00 -8.83
N ARG A 52 1.73 5.92 -9.29
CA ARG A 52 0.33 5.92 -9.75
C ARG A 52 -0.68 5.55 -8.66
N PHE A 53 -0.27 5.35 -7.41
CA PHE A 53 -1.14 4.90 -6.32
C PHE A 53 -2.35 5.82 -6.12
N TYR A 54 -2.13 7.11 -5.81
CA TYR A 54 -3.23 8.06 -5.58
C TYR A 54 -4.07 8.35 -6.84
N PRO A 55 -3.49 8.49 -8.05
CA PRO A 55 -4.28 8.50 -9.28
C PRO A 55 -5.17 7.26 -9.44
N ALA A 56 -4.66 6.07 -9.11
CA ALA A 56 -5.42 4.83 -9.20
C ALA A 56 -6.52 4.74 -8.12
N LEU A 57 -6.32 5.29 -6.93
CA LEU A 57 -7.40 5.40 -5.92
C LEU A 57 -8.57 6.25 -6.45
N ALA A 58 -8.28 7.38 -7.08
CA ALA A 58 -9.31 8.22 -7.68
C ALA A 58 -10.01 7.50 -8.85
N ALA A 59 -9.26 6.84 -9.74
CA ALA A 59 -9.83 6.04 -10.83
C ALA A 59 -10.68 4.86 -10.32
N ALA A 60 -10.31 4.29 -9.17
CA ALA A 60 -11.08 3.26 -8.48
C ALA A 60 -12.34 3.80 -7.79
N GLY A 61 -12.52 5.13 -7.72
CA GLY A 61 -13.58 5.77 -6.93
C GLY A 61 -13.37 5.65 -5.42
N ILE A 62 -12.19 5.26 -4.94
CA ILE A 62 -11.89 5.16 -3.50
C ILE A 62 -11.75 6.57 -2.89
N THR A 63 -11.27 7.52 -3.69
CA THR A 63 -11.19 8.94 -3.35
C THR A 63 -11.95 9.75 -4.40
N SER A 64 -12.50 10.90 -4.03
CA SER A 64 -13.29 11.75 -4.93
C SER A 64 -12.42 12.50 -5.95
N HIS A 65 -11.14 12.64 -5.64
CA HIS A 65 -10.13 13.31 -6.44
C HIS A 65 -8.76 12.64 -6.25
N VAL A 66 -7.78 13.02 -7.07
CA VAL A 66 -6.39 12.60 -6.90
C VAL A 66 -5.79 13.33 -5.71
N ILE A 67 -5.38 12.57 -4.68
CA ILE A 67 -4.64 13.11 -3.53
C ILE A 67 -3.21 13.44 -3.97
N ASP A 68 -2.82 14.72 -3.90
CA ASP A 68 -1.42 15.12 -4.07
C ASP A 68 -0.65 14.93 -2.76
N ALA A 69 -0.08 13.73 -2.61
CA ALA A 69 0.74 13.37 -1.45
C ALA A 69 2.21 13.80 -1.57
N SER A 70 2.59 14.53 -2.62
CA SER A 70 4.00 14.80 -2.95
C SER A 70 4.73 15.66 -1.90
N HIS A 71 3.98 16.34 -1.03
CA HIS A 71 4.50 17.18 0.06
C HIS A 71 3.89 16.83 1.42
N GLY A 72 3.43 15.58 1.60
CA GLY A 72 2.69 15.14 2.78
C GLY A 72 1.20 14.95 2.49
N TYR A 73 0.43 14.52 3.49
CA TYR A 73 -0.99 14.27 3.32
C TYR A 73 -1.75 15.61 3.34
N PRO A 74 -2.48 15.98 2.27
CA PRO A 74 -3.43 17.07 2.36
C PRO A 74 -4.57 16.66 3.31
N PRO A 75 -5.05 17.55 4.20
CA PRO A 75 -6.08 17.21 5.19
C PRO A 75 -7.35 16.59 4.61
N GLU A 76 -7.82 17.10 3.48
CA GLU A 76 -9.01 16.60 2.78
C GLU A 76 -8.82 15.17 2.25
N GLY A 77 -7.65 14.88 1.67
CA GLY A 77 -7.31 13.56 1.16
C GLY A 77 -7.14 12.54 2.28
N LEU A 78 -6.45 12.92 3.37
CA LEU A 78 -6.34 12.07 4.56
C LEU A 78 -7.71 11.74 5.13
N SER A 79 -8.59 12.74 5.23
CA SER A 79 -9.93 12.55 5.76
C SER A 79 -10.80 11.65 4.88
N GLU A 80 -10.63 11.64 3.56
CA GLU A 80 -11.28 10.65 2.69
C GLU A 80 -10.79 9.22 2.94
N LEU A 81 -9.48 9.02 3.07
CA LEU A 81 -8.90 7.71 3.40
C LEU A 81 -9.41 7.21 4.76
N GLU A 82 -9.42 8.07 5.77
CA GLU A 82 -9.90 7.74 7.11
C GLU A 82 -11.39 7.38 7.13
N ARG A 83 -12.26 8.20 6.50
CA ARG A 83 -13.70 7.90 6.41
C ARG A 83 -13.98 6.63 5.61
N GLY A 84 -13.16 6.35 4.59
CA GLY A 84 -13.25 5.13 3.80
C GLY A 84 -12.74 3.89 4.55
N GLY A 85 -12.02 4.06 5.66
CA GLY A 85 -11.34 2.97 6.36
C GLY A 85 -10.18 2.39 5.54
N VAL A 86 -9.47 3.24 4.79
CA VAL A 86 -8.35 2.86 3.92
C VAL A 86 -7.04 3.13 4.64
N GLY A 87 -6.36 2.06 5.03
CA GLY A 87 -5.02 2.11 5.62
C GLY A 87 -3.92 1.81 4.62
N ILE A 88 -2.71 2.21 4.98
CA ILE A 88 -1.52 2.03 4.14
C ILE A 88 -0.33 1.62 5.02
N SER A 89 0.38 0.58 4.60
CA SER A 89 1.63 0.10 5.20
C SER A 89 2.59 -0.38 4.10
N ASN A 90 3.71 -0.98 4.49
CA ASN A 90 4.67 -1.64 3.59
C ASN A 90 5.14 -2.98 4.18
N LEU A 91 5.57 -3.91 3.33
CA LEU A 91 6.22 -5.14 3.78
C LEU A 91 7.56 -4.81 4.47
N ALA A 92 8.48 -4.17 3.74
CA ALA A 92 9.74 -3.69 4.31
C ALA A 92 9.59 -2.24 4.79
N ARG A 93 10.14 -1.94 5.98
CA ARG A 93 9.95 -0.63 6.63
C ARG A 93 10.86 0.47 6.11
N GLU A 94 12.04 0.10 5.67
CA GLU A 94 13.11 1.05 5.37
C GLU A 94 13.06 1.55 3.93
N ALA A 95 13.30 2.85 3.79
CA ALA A 95 13.38 3.48 2.49
C ALA A 95 14.68 3.14 1.76
N THR A 96 14.54 2.74 0.50
CA THR A 96 15.66 2.45 -0.41
C THR A 96 15.44 3.12 -1.76
N THR A 97 16.47 3.13 -2.62
CA THR A 97 16.32 3.67 -3.98
C THR A 97 15.57 2.67 -4.86
N LYS A 98 15.82 1.38 -4.64
CA LYS A 98 15.22 0.28 -5.37
C LYS A 98 14.82 -0.85 -4.43
N ALA A 99 13.75 -1.55 -4.79
CA ALA A 99 13.26 -2.70 -4.04
C ALA A 99 14.21 -3.91 -4.08
N ASP A 100 15.11 -4.01 -5.07
CA ASP A 100 16.11 -5.08 -5.19
C ASP A 100 17.28 -4.95 -4.20
N GLU A 101 17.33 -3.84 -3.46
CA GLU A 101 18.24 -3.65 -2.32
C GLU A 101 17.75 -4.34 -1.04
N LEU A 102 16.53 -4.88 -1.04
CA LEU A 102 15.93 -5.54 0.13
C LEU A 102 16.25 -7.03 0.15
N ASP A 103 16.55 -7.54 1.34
CA ASP A 103 16.69 -8.98 1.55
C ASP A 103 15.32 -9.67 1.67
N ASN A 104 15.24 -10.93 1.23
CA ASN A 104 14.04 -11.76 1.30
C ASN A 104 13.52 -11.86 2.74
N GLN A 105 14.41 -11.88 3.74
CA GLN A 105 14.00 -11.93 5.15
C GLN A 105 13.17 -10.70 5.55
N GLN A 106 13.44 -9.52 4.98
CA GLN A 106 12.65 -8.31 5.26
C GLN A 106 11.20 -8.45 4.79
N PHE A 107 10.94 -9.21 3.72
CA PHE A 107 9.58 -9.48 3.27
C PHE A 107 8.86 -10.49 4.15
N VAL A 108 9.57 -11.52 4.62
CA VAL A 108 9.02 -12.54 5.55
C VAL A 108 8.66 -11.89 6.90
N ASP A 109 9.58 -11.10 7.46
CA ASP A 109 9.35 -10.36 8.70
C ASP A 109 8.23 -9.33 8.53
N GLY A 110 8.19 -8.68 7.36
CA GLY A 110 7.12 -7.79 6.95
C GLY A 110 5.74 -8.45 6.98
N LEU A 111 5.61 -9.66 6.43
CA LEU A 111 4.36 -10.40 6.46
C LEU A 111 3.95 -10.80 7.89
N ALA A 112 4.90 -11.16 8.74
CA ALA A 112 4.61 -11.44 10.15
C ALA A 112 4.02 -10.21 10.85
N ARG A 113 4.59 -9.02 10.61
CA ARG A 113 4.06 -7.74 11.11
C ARG A 113 2.67 -7.43 10.57
N ILE A 114 2.43 -7.65 9.28
CA ILE A 114 1.10 -7.45 8.69
C ILE A 114 0.07 -8.41 9.33
N ARG A 115 0.44 -9.65 9.65
CA ARG A 115 -0.45 -10.58 10.39
C ARG A 115 -0.81 -10.04 11.77
N GLU A 116 0.13 -9.42 12.49
CA GLU A 116 -0.15 -8.76 13.77
C GLU A 116 -1.09 -7.57 13.62
N MET A 117 -0.91 -6.75 12.58
CA MET A 117 -1.85 -5.67 12.27
C MET A 117 -3.24 -6.20 11.97
N VAL A 118 -3.35 -7.29 11.20
CA VAL A 118 -4.65 -7.91 10.89
C VAL A 118 -5.36 -8.37 12.15
N ARG A 119 -4.64 -9.00 13.09
CA ARG A 119 -5.21 -9.41 14.39
C ARG A 119 -5.60 -8.25 15.29
N ARG A 120 -5.00 -7.07 15.09
CA ARG A 120 -5.29 -5.89 15.91
C ARG A 120 -6.43 -5.06 15.37
N TYR A 121 -6.46 -4.85 14.05
CA TYR A 121 -7.35 -3.89 13.40
C TYR A 121 -8.46 -4.54 12.59
N HIS A 122 -8.43 -5.88 12.43
CA HIS A 122 -9.47 -6.66 11.75
C HIS A 122 -9.90 -6.09 10.39
N PRO A 123 -8.95 -5.76 9.48
CA PRO A 123 -9.32 -5.36 8.13
C PRO A 123 -10.09 -6.48 7.43
N LYS A 124 -11.05 -6.10 6.57
CA LYS A 124 -11.75 -7.04 5.70
C LYS A 124 -10.86 -7.51 4.56
N VAL A 125 -9.99 -6.63 4.05
CA VAL A 125 -9.09 -6.91 2.94
C VAL A 125 -7.68 -6.39 3.25
N VAL A 126 -6.67 -7.18 2.87
CA VAL A 126 -5.27 -6.75 2.76
C VAL A 126 -4.83 -6.88 1.31
N ALA A 127 -4.42 -5.77 0.69
CA ALA A 127 -4.00 -5.71 -0.70
C ALA A 127 -2.49 -5.41 -0.82
N PHE A 128 -1.70 -6.41 -1.19
CA PHE A 128 -0.26 -6.28 -1.41
C PHE A 128 0.03 -5.73 -2.81
N LEU A 129 0.78 -4.62 -2.90
CA LEU A 129 1.07 -3.92 -4.15
C LEU A 129 2.46 -4.29 -4.69
N GLY A 130 2.53 -5.44 -5.35
CA GLY A 130 3.77 -6.00 -5.90
C GLY A 130 3.80 -7.53 -5.78
N ILE A 131 3.34 -8.21 -6.83
CA ILE A 131 3.25 -9.68 -6.86
C ILE A 131 4.57 -10.38 -6.55
N GLY A 132 5.72 -9.83 -6.98
CA GLY A 132 7.04 -10.41 -6.69
C GLY A 132 7.35 -10.44 -5.19
N ALA A 133 7.20 -9.30 -4.51
CA ALA A 133 7.40 -9.21 -3.07
C ALA A 133 6.40 -10.07 -2.29
N TYR A 134 5.14 -10.12 -2.72
CA TYR A 134 4.13 -11.01 -2.15
C TYR A 134 4.53 -12.50 -2.25
N ARG A 135 5.01 -12.96 -3.41
CA ARG A 135 5.46 -14.35 -3.61
C ARG A 135 6.63 -14.70 -2.70
N VAL A 136 7.57 -13.77 -2.51
CA VAL A 136 8.70 -13.98 -1.58
C VAL A 136 8.20 -14.04 -0.15
N ALA A 137 7.37 -13.07 0.27
CA ALA A 137 6.84 -12.98 1.62
C ALA A 137 6.04 -14.22 2.04
N THR A 138 5.25 -14.78 1.11
CA THR A 138 4.37 -15.94 1.37
C THR A 138 5.00 -17.29 1.03
N GLY A 139 6.07 -17.31 0.24
CA GLY A 139 6.65 -18.52 -0.33
C GLY A 139 5.84 -19.13 -1.49
N ASP A 140 4.69 -18.55 -1.86
CA ASP A 140 3.88 -19.05 -2.98
C ASP A 140 4.42 -18.51 -4.32
N ARG A 141 5.33 -19.25 -4.94
CA ARG A 141 5.89 -18.92 -6.25
C ARG A 141 4.86 -18.86 -7.40
N HIS A 142 3.67 -19.43 -7.22
CA HIS A 142 2.65 -19.57 -8.26
C HIS A 142 1.52 -18.54 -8.17
N ALA A 143 1.45 -17.76 -7.08
CA ALA A 143 0.48 -16.69 -6.88
C ALA A 143 0.32 -15.81 -8.12
N LYS A 144 -0.93 -15.47 -8.46
CA LYS A 144 -1.29 -14.62 -9.61
C LYS A 144 -1.81 -13.28 -9.13
N VAL A 145 -1.92 -12.32 -10.04
CA VAL A 145 -2.57 -11.04 -9.72
C VAL A 145 -4.05 -11.30 -9.42
N GLY A 146 -4.60 -10.61 -8.42
CA GLY A 146 -6.00 -10.69 -7.99
C GLY A 146 -6.17 -11.22 -6.56
N GLU A 147 -7.37 -11.71 -6.24
CA GLU A 147 -7.67 -12.36 -4.96
C GLU A 147 -6.89 -13.69 -4.80
N GLN A 148 -6.43 -13.95 -3.58
CA GLN A 148 -5.62 -15.12 -3.23
C GLN A 148 -6.42 -16.09 -2.36
N ALA A 149 -6.08 -17.38 -2.43
CA ALA A 149 -6.61 -18.38 -1.51
C ALA A 149 -6.14 -18.18 -0.06
N LEU A 150 -5.01 -17.49 0.14
CA LEU A 150 -4.50 -17.14 1.46
C LEU A 150 -5.51 -16.24 2.18
N ARG A 151 -5.80 -16.58 3.45
CA ARG A 151 -6.59 -15.79 4.38
C ARG A 151 -5.72 -15.38 5.56
N LEU A 152 -5.89 -14.16 6.06
CA LEU A 152 -5.21 -13.70 7.28
C LEU A 152 -6.21 -13.70 8.43
N ASP A 153 -6.04 -14.66 9.34
CA ASP A 153 -6.89 -14.85 10.52
C ASP A 153 -6.86 -13.62 11.44
N TRP A 154 -8.04 -13.18 11.87
CA TRP A 154 -8.21 -12.11 12.86
C TRP A 154 -7.78 -12.53 14.26
N GLY A 155 -7.73 -13.83 14.56
CA GLY A 155 -7.26 -14.34 15.84
C GLY A 155 -8.17 -13.99 17.02
N ASP A 156 -9.43 -13.64 16.75
CA ASP A 156 -10.45 -13.25 17.72
C ASP A 156 -11.32 -14.43 18.21
N GLY A 157 -11.03 -15.65 17.72
CA GLY A 157 -11.78 -16.87 18.04
C GLY A 157 -13.09 -17.06 17.28
N THR A 158 -13.46 -16.14 16.38
CA THR A 158 -14.68 -16.23 15.56
C THR A 158 -14.50 -17.05 14.28
N GLY A 159 -13.24 -17.30 13.88
CA GLY A 159 -12.89 -17.86 12.57
C GLY A 159 -12.91 -16.84 11.43
N SER A 160 -13.10 -15.55 11.74
CA SER A 160 -13.04 -14.46 10.75
C SER A 160 -11.62 -14.25 10.23
N SER A 161 -11.52 -13.84 8.96
CA SER A 161 -10.24 -13.59 8.32
C SER A 161 -10.35 -12.53 7.24
N ALA A 162 -9.27 -11.78 7.06
CA ALA A 162 -9.12 -10.85 5.95
C ALA A 162 -8.93 -11.61 4.63
N HIS A 163 -9.60 -11.14 3.57
CA HIS A 163 -9.28 -11.48 2.19
C HIS A 163 -7.90 -10.93 1.84
N VAL A 164 -7.14 -11.66 1.01
CA VAL A 164 -5.83 -11.21 0.53
C VAL A 164 -5.88 -10.98 -0.97
N PHE A 165 -5.43 -9.81 -1.39
CA PHE A 165 -5.21 -9.49 -2.80
C PHE A 165 -3.72 -9.30 -3.04
N ALA A 166 -3.21 -9.83 -4.14
CA ALA A 166 -1.88 -9.53 -4.65
C ALA A 166 -2.03 -8.76 -5.95
N LEU A 167 -1.76 -7.47 -5.93
CA LEU A 167 -2.00 -6.53 -7.02
C LEU A 167 -0.70 -6.03 -7.64
N PRO A 168 -0.74 -5.42 -8.83
CA PRO A 168 0.46 -4.86 -9.45
C PRO A 168 1.03 -3.69 -8.64
N ASN A 169 2.34 -3.45 -8.78
CA ASN A 169 3.02 -2.33 -8.12
C ASN A 169 2.71 -1.01 -8.87
N PRO A 170 2.25 0.06 -8.18
CA PRO A 170 1.89 1.35 -8.80
C PRO A 170 3.09 2.23 -9.19
N SER A 171 4.33 1.79 -8.96
CA SER A 171 5.53 2.52 -9.37
C SER A 171 5.49 2.85 -10.86
N GLY A 172 5.86 4.09 -11.22
CA GLY A 172 5.96 4.52 -12.62
C GLY A 172 6.94 3.69 -13.46
N LEU A 173 7.87 2.98 -12.81
CA LEU A 173 8.81 2.05 -13.46
C LEU A 173 8.13 0.77 -13.96
N ASN A 174 6.94 0.44 -13.45
CA ASN A 174 6.14 -0.66 -13.96
C ASN A 174 5.44 -0.21 -15.25
N ALA A 175 6.04 -0.55 -16.40
CA ALA A 175 5.55 -0.14 -17.72
C ALA A 175 4.32 -0.93 -18.19
N HIS A 176 3.96 -2.02 -17.52
CA HIS A 176 2.81 -2.86 -17.87
C HIS A 176 1.49 -2.34 -17.29
N GLU A 177 1.54 -1.37 -16.38
CA GLU A 177 0.38 -0.89 -15.64
C GLU A 177 0.10 0.58 -15.92
N THR A 178 -1.17 0.90 -16.13
CA THR A 178 -1.68 2.26 -16.25
C THR A 178 -2.46 2.64 -14.99
N VAL A 179 -2.89 3.90 -14.91
CA VAL A 179 -3.76 4.33 -13.80
C VAL A 179 -5.08 3.57 -13.83
N GLU A 180 -5.61 3.29 -15.02
CA GLU A 180 -6.87 2.61 -15.23
C GLU A 180 -6.80 1.12 -14.90
N SER A 181 -5.71 0.42 -15.28
CA SER A 181 -5.54 -1.00 -14.92
C SER A 181 -5.43 -1.17 -13.41
N LEU A 182 -4.61 -0.34 -12.75
CA LEU A 182 -4.49 -0.30 -11.29
C LEU A 182 -5.81 0.09 -10.63
N GLY A 183 -6.52 1.08 -11.17
CA GLY A 183 -7.79 1.55 -10.64
C GLY A 183 -8.87 0.46 -10.65
N ARG A 184 -8.92 -0.37 -11.70
CA ARG A 184 -9.80 -1.54 -11.75
C ARG A 184 -9.48 -2.55 -10.65
N ASP A 185 -8.21 -2.90 -10.50
CA ASP A 185 -7.76 -3.87 -9.49
C ASP A 185 -7.99 -3.34 -8.06
N TYR A 186 -7.80 -2.02 -7.85
CA TYR A 186 -8.01 -1.38 -6.55
C TYR A 186 -9.49 -1.29 -6.21
N ARG A 187 -10.35 -1.04 -7.21
CA ARG A 187 -11.82 -1.07 -7.06
C ARG A 187 -12.28 -2.44 -6.61
N GLU A 188 -11.79 -3.52 -7.21
CA GLU A 188 -12.16 -4.89 -6.82
C GLU A 188 -11.84 -5.16 -5.34
N ALA A 189 -10.63 -4.80 -4.89
CA ALA A 189 -10.24 -4.92 -3.48
C ALA A 189 -11.07 -4.03 -2.55
N ALA A 190 -11.42 -2.81 -2.99
CA ALA A 190 -12.23 -1.87 -2.22
C ALA A 190 -13.69 -2.32 -2.08
N GLU A 191 -14.28 -2.89 -3.13
CA GLU A 191 -15.62 -3.49 -3.10
C GLU A 191 -15.66 -4.70 -2.17
N ALA A 192 -14.66 -5.59 -2.24
CA ALA A 192 -14.53 -6.71 -1.31
C ALA A 192 -14.37 -6.26 0.15
N ALA A 193 -13.73 -5.11 0.38
CA ALA A 193 -13.59 -4.50 1.71
C ALA A 193 -14.85 -3.74 2.16
N GLY A 194 -15.82 -3.52 1.27
CA GLY A 194 -16.96 -2.65 1.53
C GLY A 194 -16.56 -1.20 1.81
N VAL A 195 -15.51 -0.69 1.15
CA VAL A 195 -15.15 0.73 1.18
C VAL A 195 -16.25 1.51 0.43
N PRO A 196 -16.81 2.60 1.01
CA PRO A 196 -17.73 3.47 0.29
C PRO A 196 -17.00 4.14 -0.89
N LEU A 197 -17.55 4.00 -2.10
CA LEU A 197 -16.95 4.56 -3.30
C LEU A 197 -17.66 5.86 -3.72
N PHE A 198 -16.88 6.78 -4.26
CA PHE A 198 -17.35 7.96 -4.97
C PHE A 198 -17.73 7.53 -6.40
N HIS A 199 -19.00 7.79 -6.76
CA HIS A 199 -19.59 7.47 -8.07
C HIS A 199 -19.41 8.61 -9.06
#